data_AF-A0A8H2XE37-F1
#
_entry.id   AF-A0A8H2XE37-F1
#
_cell.length_a   1.000
_cell.length_b   1.000
_cell.length_c   1.000
_cell.angle_alpha   90.00
_cell.angle_beta   90.00
_cell.angle_gamma   90.00
#
_symmetry.space_group_name_H-M   'P 1'
#
loop_
_entity.id
_entity.type
_entity.pdbx_description
1 polymer ?
#
loop_
_entity_poly.entity_id
_entity_poly.type
_entity_poly.pdbx_seq_one_letter_code
_entity_poly.pdbx_strand_id
1 'polypeptide(L)'
;MSAPRDQSQDDVKAESDRPFDILVTSTQNPAQEGIPAHSERLAQGSHVFRSMLELAVGSSAPLNESSSAPKHQLDTVEIDERYEILVLLVNLLETPPQLPPATATSYAPSSAVPSSNDPPGSVLPWPLVTTLLDAADKYDFSDDILAVLHAHLRSHASSHPLPVYALASRHGLSLIASHASSFLLYPPMHQYSISEIKLLPSATSYHLLLILQTHRLESLKGILENEMIFPHDYGACSKHGTASAKSVWEARKAMVLNHVDASSSIADMMNYDEETKQQLKSCAECCLGWDRAVEMMRYKAGKVVREIGQLQNPH
;
A
#
# COMPACT_ATOMS: atom_id res chain seq x y z
N MET A 1 -7.84 39.60 19.01
CA MET A 1 -8.14 38.17 18.75
C MET A 1 -6.86 37.41 19.04
N SER A 2 -6.78 36.78 20.20
CA SER A 2 -5.59 36.04 20.64
C SER A 2 -5.64 34.64 20.03
N ALA A 3 -4.60 34.26 19.28
CA ALA A 3 -4.47 32.90 18.77
C ALA A 3 -4.38 31.91 19.95
N PRO A 4 -5.03 30.73 19.87
CA PRO A 4 -4.89 29.70 20.89
C PRO A 4 -3.43 29.26 20.95
N ARG A 5 -2.84 29.30 22.15
CA ARG A 5 -1.50 28.75 22.41
C ARG A 5 -1.55 27.25 22.17
N ASP A 6 -0.55 26.76 21.45
CA ASP A 6 -0.33 25.36 21.11
C ASP A 6 0.05 24.56 22.36
N GLN A 7 -0.94 24.23 23.20
CA GLN A 7 -0.75 23.45 24.43
C GLN A 7 -0.31 21.99 24.15
N SER A 8 -0.43 21.52 22.91
CA SER A 8 -0.15 20.11 22.58
C SER A 8 1.34 19.75 22.61
N GLN A 9 2.24 20.70 22.39
CA GLN A 9 3.69 20.40 22.34
C GLN A 9 4.35 20.30 23.71
N ASP A 10 3.86 21.05 24.71
CA ASP A 10 4.43 21.02 26.06
C ASP A 10 4.06 19.72 26.81
N ASP A 11 2.86 19.16 26.55
CA ASP A 11 2.42 17.90 27.18
C ASP A 11 3.20 16.67 26.67
N VAL A 12 3.52 16.61 25.37
CA VAL A 12 4.29 15.48 24.78
C VAL A 12 5.71 15.39 25.36
N LYS A 13 6.33 16.55 25.67
CA LYS A 13 7.68 16.60 26.23
C LYS A 13 7.73 16.19 27.70
N ALA A 14 6.68 16.48 28.47
CA ALA A 14 6.59 16.06 29.87
C ALA A 14 6.38 14.55 30.02
N GLU A 15 5.79 13.90 29.00
CA GLU A 15 5.54 12.45 29.00
C GLU A 15 6.79 11.64 28.67
N SER A 16 7.70 12.15 27.81
CA SER A 16 8.95 11.47 27.46
C SER A 16 10.00 11.43 28.58
N ASP A 17 9.87 12.28 29.60
CA ASP A 17 10.84 12.37 30.71
C ASP A 17 10.48 11.47 31.90
N ARG A 18 9.38 10.70 31.81
CA ARG A 18 9.02 9.73 32.86
C ARG A 18 10.04 8.58 32.90
N PRO A 19 10.44 8.11 34.09
CA PRO A 19 11.29 6.92 34.20
C PRO A 19 10.48 5.67 33.85
N PHE A 20 11.13 4.74 33.16
CA PHE A 20 10.58 3.40 32.92
C PHE A 20 10.23 2.72 34.25
N ASP A 21 9.05 2.09 34.29
CA ASP A 21 8.48 1.46 35.49
C ASP A 21 8.51 -0.08 35.42
N ILE A 22 8.87 -0.64 34.26
CA ILE A 22 8.92 -2.09 34.04
C ILE A 22 10.09 -2.53 33.18
N LEU A 23 10.55 -3.76 33.39
CA LEU A 23 11.50 -4.47 32.54
C LEU A 23 10.82 -5.65 31.84
N VAL A 24 10.90 -5.70 30.51
CA VAL A 24 10.38 -6.83 29.72
C VAL A 24 11.54 -7.74 29.33
N THR A 25 11.49 -9.01 29.71
CA THR A 25 12.58 -9.98 29.48
C THR A 25 12.14 -11.13 28.57
N SER A 26 13.09 -11.67 27.81
CA SER A 26 12.87 -12.84 26.94
C SER A 26 13.20 -14.12 27.70
N THR A 27 12.25 -15.04 27.82
CA THR A 27 12.52 -16.38 28.40
C THR A 27 13.39 -17.24 27.48
N GLN A 28 13.38 -16.98 26.17
CA GLN A 28 14.22 -17.68 25.19
C GLN A 28 15.69 -17.23 25.24
N ASN A 29 15.97 -16.03 25.77
CA ASN A 29 17.30 -15.46 25.87
C ASN A 29 17.56 -14.84 27.26
N PRO A 30 17.62 -15.66 28.33
CA PRO A 30 17.70 -15.16 29.71
C PRO A 30 19.01 -14.43 30.05
N ALA A 31 20.02 -14.54 29.19
CA ALA A 31 21.30 -13.85 29.36
C ALA A 31 21.27 -12.39 28.89
N GLN A 32 20.23 -11.98 28.15
CA GLN A 32 20.08 -10.61 27.66
C GLN A 32 19.47 -9.71 28.74
N GLU A 33 19.87 -8.45 28.76
CA GLU A 33 19.31 -7.46 29.68
C GLU A 33 17.82 -7.20 29.34
N GLY A 34 17.01 -6.95 30.38
CA GLY A 34 15.61 -6.59 30.20
C GLY A 34 15.44 -5.29 29.43
N ILE A 35 14.39 -5.22 28.63
CA ILE A 35 14.07 -4.04 27.82
C ILE A 35 13.20 -3.12 28.69
N PRO A 36 13.68 -1.91 29.05
CA PRO A 36 12.90 -0.99 29.87
C PRO A 36 11.75 -0.39 29.06
N ALA A 37 10.58 -0.24 29.69
CA ALA A 37 9.37 0.27 29.05
C ALA A 37 8.46 1.00 30.05
N HIS A 38 7.42 1.65 29.54
CA HIS A 38 6.31 2.18 30.34
C HIS A 38 5.13 1.21 30.29
N SER A 39 4.73 0.69 31.45
CA SER A 39 3.62 -0.25 31.59
C SER A 39 2.31 0.30 30.98
N GLU A 40 2.06 1.61 31.13
CA GLU A 40 0.93 2.33 30.55
C GLU A 40 0.91 2.24 29.02
N ARG A 41 2.06 2.47 28.35
CA ARG A 41 2.20 2.39 26.89
C ARG A 41 1.97 0.97 26.38
N LEU A 42 2.57 -0.02 27.03
CA LEU A 42 2.38 -1.43 26.69
C LEU A 42 0.91 -1.85 26.83
N ALA A 43 0.28 -1.47 27.95
CA ALA A 43 -1.13 -1.77 28.22
C ALA A 43 -2.08 -1.03 27.26
N GLN A 44 -1.75 0.18 26.83
CA GLN A 44 -2.54 0.92 25.86
C GLN A 44 -2.44 0.26 24.48
N GLY A 45 -1.23 -0.09 24.05
CA GLY A 45 -0.97 -0.61 22.72
C GLY A 45 -1.35 -2.08 22.50
N SER A 46 -1.48 -2.88 23.56
CA SER A 46 -1.80 -4.32 23.48
C SER A 46 -2.69 -4.80 24.63
N HIS A 47 -3.76 -5.51 24.28
CA HIS A 47 -4.68 -6.12 25.25
C HIS A 47 -4.04 -7.28 26.03
N VAL A 48 -3.12 -8.02 25.39
CA VAL A 48 -2.34 -9.08 26.06
C VAL A 48 -1.42 -8.48 27.11
N PHE A 49 -0.65 -7.43 26.78
CA PHE A 49 0.20 -6.76 27.77
C PHE A 49 -0.63 -6.18 28.93
N ARG A 50 -1.76 -5.54 28.64
CA ARG A 50 -2.69 -5.06 29.68
C ARG A 50 -3.09 -6.18 30.65
N SER A 51 -3.51 -7.31 30.11
CA SER A 51 -3.94 -8.47 30.91
C SER A 51 -2.78 -9.04 31.75
N MET A 52 -1.58 -9.13 31.17
CA MET A 52 -0.38 -9.60 31.89
C MET A 52 -0.02 -8.69 33.05
N LEU A 53 -0.09 -7.37 32.85
CA LEU A 53 0.21 -6.36 33.87
C LEU A 53 -0.82 -6.36 35.01
N GLU A 54 -2.11 -6.47 34.69
CA GLU A 54 -3.18 -6.55 35.69
C GLU A 54 -3.03 -7.79 36.59
N LEU A 55 -2.61 -8.93 36.02
CA LEU A 55 -2.36 -10.15 36.78
C LEU A 55 -1.10 -10.05 37.66
N ALA A 56 -0.07 -9.34 37.20
CA ALA A 56 1.15 -9.12 37.98
C ALA A 56 0.87 -8.29 39.24
N VAL A 57 0.09 -7.21 39.11
CA VAL A 57 -0.32 -6.34 40.23
C VAL A 57 -1.20 -7.08 41.25
N GLY A 58 -2.04 -8.02 40.79
CA GLY A 58 -2.88 -8.83 41.68
C GLY A 58 -2.14 -9.93 42.46
N SER A 59 -0.95 -10.35 41.99
CA SER A 59 -0.19 -11.46 42.57
C SER A 59 0.79 -11.06 43.67
N SER A 60 1.00 -9.76 43.89
CA SER A 60 1.76 -9.24 45.03
C SER A 60 0.99 -9.47 46.33
N ALA A 61 0.98 -10.72 46.80
CA ALA A 61 0.50 -11.08 48.12
C ALA A 61 1.25 -10.24 49.16
N PRO A 62 0.58 -9.76 50.23
CA PRO A 62 1.20 -8.94 51.26
C PRO A 62 2.25 -9.75 52.01
N LEU A 63 3.48 -9.74 51.52
CA LEU A 63 4.62 -10.38 52.15
C LEU A 63 5.10 -9.46 53.28
N ASN A 64 4.79 -9.91 54.50
CA ASN A 64 5.30 -9.46 55.80
C ASN A 64 6.46 -8.45 55.74
N GLU A 65 6.13 -7.20 56.03
CA GLU A 65 7.05 -6.08 56.23
C GLU A 65 8.04 -6.38 57.36
N SER A 66 9.19 -6.95 57.05
CA SER A 66 10.31 -6.91 57.98
C SER A 66 11.65 -6.87 57.24
N SER A 67 12.23 -5.67 57.27
CA SER A 67 13.67 -5.41 57.16
C SER A 67 14.27 -5.07 55.79
N SER A 68 14.77 -3.83 55.75
CA SER A 68 15.96 -3.31 55.08
C SER A 68 15.91 -2.94 53.58
N ALA A 69 15.90 -1.61 53.37
CA ALA A 69 16.31 -0.83 52.20
C ALA A 69 15.57 -1.10 50.86
N PRO A 70 14.77 -0.14 50.36
CA PRO A 70 14.12 -0.27 49.06
C PRO A 70 15.17 -0.13 47.95
N LYS A 71 15.66 -1.27 47.45
CA LYS A 71 16.17 -1.29 46.08
C LYS A 71 14.95 -1.08 45.18
N HIS A 72 14.95 -0.01 44.40
CA HIS A 72 14.01 0.19 43.29
C HIS A 72 14.23 -0.92 42.26
N GLN A 73 13.71 -2.11 42.54
CA GLN A 73 13.68 -3.20 41.59
C GLN A 73 12.45 -2.99 40.73
N LEU A 74 12.67 -2.72 39.44
CA LEU A 74 11.59 -2.59 38.47
C LEU A 74 10.85 -3.93 38.39
N ASP A 75 9.53 -3.86 38.25
CA ASP A 75 8.73 -5.05 37.99
C ASP A 75 9.20 -5.69 36.69
N THR A 76 9.24 -7.01 36.66
CA THR A 76 9.76 -7.76 35.51
C THR A 76 8.66 -8.61 34.90
N VAL A 77 8.45 -8.46 33.59
CA VAL A 77 7.50 -9.26 32.81
C VAL A 77 8.27 -10.15 31.85
N GLU A 78 8.13 -11.46 32.02
CA GLU A 78 8.79 -12.46 31.18
C GLU A 78 7.91 -12.84 29.99
N ILE A 79 8.47 -12.82 28.78
CA ILE A 79 7.78 -13.13 27.53
C ILE A 79 8.53 -14.23 26.76
N ASP A 80 7.79 -15.23 26.31
CA ASP A 80 8.29 -16.28 25.42
C ASP A 80 8.36 -15.81 23.97
N GLU A 81 9.35 -14.96 23.71
CA GLU A 81 9.75 -14.52 22.38
C GLU A 81 11.26 -14.41 22.24
N ARG A 82 11.73 -14.44 20.99
CA ARG A 82 13.13 -14.09 20.69
C ARG A 82 13.40 -12.63 21.05
N TYR A 83 14.58 -12.35 21.58
CA TYR A 83 14.94 -11.02 22.07
C TYR A 83 14.78 -9.94 20.99
N GLU A 84 15.12 -10.24 19.73
CA GLU A 84 15.02 -9.27 18.63
C GLU A 84 13.56 -8.91 18.30
N ILE A 85 12.64 -9.87 18.38
CA ILE A 85 11.20 -9.61 18.19
C ILE A 85 10.67 -8.81 19.37
N LEU A 86 11.09 -9.15 20.58
CA LEU A 86 10.67 -8.47 21.80
C LEU A 86 11.12 -6.99 21.80
N VAL A 87 12.33 -6.70 21.35
CA VAL A 87 12.82 -5.31 21.19
C VAL A 87 11.94 -4.55 20.18
N LEU A 88 11.61 -5.15 19.03
CA LEU A 88 10.74 -4.51 18.03
C LEU A 88 9.33 -4.26 18.58
N LEU A 89 8.78 -5.22 19.31
CA LEU A 89 7.47 -5.15 19.94
C LEU A 89 7.42 -4.03 20.97
N VAL A 90 8.36 -4.01 21.93
CA VAL A 90 8.42 -2.97 22.96
C VAL A 90 8.62 -1.60 22.31
N ASN A 91 9.55 -1.45 21.36
CA ASN A 91 9.77 -0.17 20.67
C ASN A 91 8.53 0.31 19.92
N LEU A 92 7.78 -0.59 19.26
CA LEU A 92 6.54 -0.25 18.57
C LEU A 92 5.47 0.29 19.52
N LEU A 93 5.29 -0.35 20.67
CA LEU A 93 4.26 0.02 21.65
C LEU A 93 4.65 1.26 22.46
N GLU A 94 5.95 1.39 22.75
CA GLU A 94 6.53 2.49 23.52
C GLU A 94 6.58 3.78 22.71
N THR A 95 7.03 3.70 21.45
CA THR A 95 7.16 4.84 20.56
C THR A 95 6.70 4.45 19.16
N PRO A 96 5.37 4.40 18.92
CA PRO A 96 4.83 4.07 17.61
C PRO A 96 5.43 4.96 16.52
N PRO A 97 5.81 4.40 15.36
CA PRO A 97 6.37 5.20 14.29
C PRO A 97 5.33 6.20 13.78
N GLN A 98 5.80 7.34 13.29
CA GLN A 98 4.93 8.32 12.65
C GLN A 98 4.27 7.70 11.42
N LEU A 99 3.00 8.06 11.21
CA LEU A 99 2.30 7.67 9.99
C LEU A 99 3.11 8.08 8.76
N PRO A 100 3.21 7.20 7.74
CA PRO A 100 3.88 7.56 6.51
C PRO A 100 3.19 8.79 5.89
N PRO A 101 3.93 9.66 5.18
CA PRO A 101 3.34 10.81 4.52
C PRO A 101 2.19 10.33 3.65
N ALA A 102 1.06 11.06 3.68
CA ALA A 102 -0.09 10.74 2.86
C ALA A 102 0.38 10.67 1.40
N THR A 103 0.47 9.45 0.87
CA THR A 103 0.73 9.23 -0.55
C THR A 103 -0.48 9.82 -1.24
N ALA A 104 -0.32 11.02 -1.82
CA ALA A 104 -1.39 11.67 -2.55
C ALA A 104 -1.90 10.68 -3.59
N THR A 105 -3.08 10.11 -3.34
CA THR A 105 -3.80 9.16 -4.20
C THR A 105 -4.29 9.82 -5.49
N SER A 106 -3.61 10.88 -5.94
CA SER A 106 -3.83 11.47 -7.24
C SER A 106 -3.42 10.43 -8.28
N TYR A 107 -4.41 9.70 -8.78
CA TYR A 107 -4.38 8.92 -10.01
C TYR A 107 -4.16 9.84 -11.24
N ALA A 108 -3.28 10.83 -11.13
CA ALA A 108 -2.78 11.55 -12.28
C ALA A 108 -1.91 10.55 -13.07
N PRO A 109 -2.22 10.28 -14.35
CA PRO A 109 -1.43 9.39 -15.16
C PRO A 109 -0.01 9.91 -15.32
N SER A 110 0.91 9.23 -14.65
CA SER A 110 2.33 9.00 -14.95
C SER A 110 3.07 10.05 -15.81
N SER A 111 3.88 10.88 -15.15
CA SER A 111 5.20 11.33 -15.64
C SER A 111 6.04 12.02 -14.55
N ALA A 112 5.52 12.27 -13.36
CA ALA A 112 6.31 12.80 -12.26
C ALA A 112 7.06 11.66 -11.54
N VAL A 113 8.36 11.57 -11.81
CA VAL A 113 9.33 10.83 -10.98
C VAL A 113 9.12 11.23 -9.52
N PRO A 114 9.02 10.29 -8.57
CA PRO A 114 8.89 10.62 -7.16
C PRO A 114 10.09 11.47 -6.74
N SER A 115 9.82 12.72 -6.35
CA SER A 115 10.85 13.63 -5.88
C SER A 115 11.41 13.07 -4.58
N SER A 116 12.69 12.69 -4.59
CA SER A 116 13.47 12.04 -3.53
C SER A 116 13.64 12.90 -2.24
N ASN A 117 12.76 13.87 -2.00
CA ASN A 117 12.87 14.82 -0.89
C ASN A 117 12.09 14.39 0.36
N ASP A 118 11.52 13.18 0.39
CA ASP A 118 10.94 12.66 1.63
C ASP A 118 12.05 12.41 2.65
N PRO A 119 11.86 12.82 3.91
CA PRO A 119 12.87 12.63 4.94
C PRO A 119 13.18 11.12 5.08
N PRO A 120 14.46 10.72 4.99
CA PRO A 120 14.85 9.33 5.16
C PRO A 120 14.43 8.87 6.57
N GLY A 121 13.59 7.83 6.64
CA GLY A 121 13.19 7.19 7.91
C GLY A 121 11.70 7.20 8.25
N SER A 122 10.83 7.80 7.43
CA SER A 122 9.39 7.85 7.76
C SER A 122 8.62 6.54 7.55
N VAL A 123 9.18 5.56 6.83
CA VAL A 123 8.48 4.30 6.51
C VAL A 123 9.18 3.13 7.17
N LEU A 124 8.44 2.33 7.95
CA LEU A 124 8.94 1.09 8.51
C LEU A 124 9.47 0.17 7.39
N PRO A 125 10.72 -0.34 7.49
CA PRO A 125 11.27 -1.28 6.53
C PRO A 125 10.40 -2.52 6.32
N TRP A 126 10.36 -3.03 5.08
CA TRP A 126 9.48 -4.14 4.68
C TRP A 126 9.55 -5.36 5.60
N PRO A 127 10.74 -5.92 5.95
CA PRO A 127 10.79 -7.10 6.81
C PRO A 127 10.18 -6.85 8.20
N LEU A 128 10.36 -5.63 8.75
CA LEU A 128 9.84 -5.28 10.06
C LEU A 128 8.33 -5.19 10.08
N VAL A 129 7.71 -4.62 9.04
CA VAL A 129 6.24 -4.56 8.93
C VAL A 129 5.64 -5.96 8.94
N THR A 130 6.25 -6.90 8.21
CA THR A 130 5.77 -8.30 8.18
C THR A 130 5.85 -8.96 9.56
N THR A 131 6.99 -8.83 10.25
CA THR A 131 7.17 -9.39 11.60
C THR A 131 6.22 -8.78 12.62
N LEU A 132 6.01 -7.46 12.57
CA LEU A 132 5.11 -6.76 13.50
C LEU A 132 3.63 -7.11 13.26
N LEU A 133 3.21 -7.30 12.01
CA LEU A 133 1.85 -7.76 11.70
C LEU A 133 1.60 -9.22 12.11
N ASP A 134 2.60 -10.09 11.98
CA ASP A 134 2.49 -11.46 12.50
C ASP A 134 2.41 -11.48 14.03
N ALA A 135 3.11 -10.55 14.71
CA ALA A 135 3.01 -10.37 16.15
C ALA A 135 1.67 -9.75 16.60
N ALA A 136 1.04 -8.93 15.74
CA ALA A 136 -0.17 -8.19 16.11
C ALA A 136 -1.34 -9.10 16.52
N ASP A 137 -1.50 -10.25 15.88
CA ASP A 137 -2.51 -11.26 16.22
C ASP A 137 -2.16 -11.95 17.56
N LYS A 138 -0.89 -12.30 17.77
CA LYS A 138 -0.42 -12.94 19.01
C LYS A 138 -0.59 -12.04 20.23
N TYR A 139 -0.36 -10.74 20.08
CA TYR A 139 -0.37 -9.77 21.17
C TYR A 139 -1.64 -8.91 21.22
N ASP A 140 -2.62 -9.15 20.35
CA ASP A 140 -3.89 -8.44 20.29
C ASP A 140 -3.67 -6.91 20.37
N PHE A 141 -2.99 -6.39 19.35
CA PHE A 141 -2.69 -4.96 19.25
C PHE A 141 -3.97 -4.11 19.17
N SER A 142 -3.93 -2.96 19.83
CA SER A 142 -4.99 -1.96 19.73
C SER A 142 -5.18 -1.47 18.29
N ASP A 143 -6.40 -1.02 17.99
CA ASP A 143 -6.77 -0.49 16.67
C ASP A 143 -5.86 0.66 16.21
N ASP A 144 -5.39 1.50 17.13
CA ASP A 144 -4.48 2.61 16.83
C ASP A 144 -3.12 2.12 16.32
N ILE A 145 -2.54 1.10 16.96
CA ILE A 145 -1.29 0.49 16.53
C ILE A 145 -1.47 -0.25 15.21
N LEU A 146 -2.58 -0.98 15.06
CA LEU A 146 -2.93 -1.65 13.80
C LEU A 146 -3.08 -0.64 12.66
N ALA A 147 -3.73 0.50 12.88
CA ALA A 147 -3.88 1.55 11.88
C ALA A 147 -2.51 2.08 11.39
N VAL A 148 -1.55 2.27 12.30
CA VAL A 148 -0.17 2.66 11.97
C VAL A 148 0.51 1.58 11.11
N LEU A 149 0.47 0.32 11.54
CA LEU A 149 1.06 -0.80 10.79
C LEU A 149 0.41 -0.97 9.41
N HIS A 150 -0.90 -0.83 9.31
CA HIS A 150 -1.65 -0.87 8.05
C HIS A 150 -1.25 0.27 7.10
N ALA A 151 -1.03 1.48 7.62
CA ALA A 151 -0.55 2.60 6.81
C ALA A 151 0.85 2.32 6.25
N HIS A 152 1.77 1.79 7.07
CA HIS A 152 3.09 1.39 6.61
C HIS A 152 3.03 0.24 5.60
N LEU A 153 2.22 -0.80 5.84
CA LEU A 153 1.99 -1.89 4.88
C LEU A 153 1.52 -1.34 3.53
N ARG A 154 0.54 -0.43 3.54
CA ARG A 154 0.00 0.20 2.33
C ARG A 154 1.08 1.00 1.59
N SER A 155 1.98 1.69 2.28
CA SER A 155 3.05 2.48 1.66
C SER A 155 4.04 1.62 0.83
N HIS A 156 4.13 0.33 1.10
CA HIS A 156 4.94 -0.61 0.33
C HIS A 156 4.26 -1.16 -0.92
N ALA A 157 2.97 -0.86 -1.14
CA ALA A 157 2.16 -1.47 -2.20
C ALA A 157 2.76 -1.29 -3.61
N SER A 158 3.42 -0.17 -3.91
CA SER A 158 4.03 0.08 -5.22
C SER A 158 5.38 -0.65 -5.41
N SER A 159 6.15 -0.83 -4.34
CA SER A 159 7.51 -1.41 -4.39
C SER A 159 7.49 -2.93 -4.21
N HIS A 160 6.56 -3.44 -3.41
CA HIS A 160 6.42 -4.86 -3.08
C HIS A 160 4.96 -5.33 -3.27
N PRO A 161 4.37 -5.15 -4.47
CA PRO A 161 2.93 -5.32 -4.67
C PRO A 161 2.43 -6.72 -4.35
N LEU A 162 3.15 -7.77 -4.77
CA LEU A 162 2.73 -9.16 -4.56
C LEU A 162 2.85 -9.57 -3.08
N PRO A 163 3.99 -9.32 -2.39
CA PRO A 163 4.08 -9.54 -0.94
C PRO A 163 3.04 -8.76 -0.12
N VAL A 164 2.79 -7.49 -0.44
CA VAL A 164 1.77 -6.67 0.23
C VAL A 164 0.37 -7.24 0.01
N TYR A 165 0.03 -7.59 -1.24
CA TYR A 165 -1.24 -8.22 -1.56
C TYR A 165 -1.44 -9.53 -0.79
N ALA A 166 -0.44 -10.41 -0.81
CA ALA A 166 -0.48 -11.69 -0.11
C ALA A 166 -0.71 -11.54 1.40
N LEU A 167 0.05 -10.63 2.03
CA LEU A 167 -0.05 -10.35 3.46
C LEU A 167 -1.41 -9.73 3.81
N ALA A 168 -1.84 -8.71 3.07
CA ALA A 168 -3.14 -8.08 3.26
C ALA A 168 -4.28 -9.09 3.10
N SER A 169 -4.22 -9.98 2.11
CA SER A 169 -5.20 -11.06 1.94
C SER A 169 -5.21 -12.05 3.10
N ARG A 170 -4.05 -12.41 3.65
CA ARG A 170 -3.93 -13.32 4.81
C ARG A 170 -4.60 -12.74 6.06
N HIS A 171 -4.45 -11.44 6.30
CA HIS A 171 -5.02 -10.74 7.46
C HIS A 171 -6.42 -10.15 7.20
N GLY A 172 -7.06 -10.45 6.07
CA GLY A 172 -8.40 -9.95 5.76
C GLY A 172 -8.48 -8.43 5.48
N LEU A 173 -7.35 -7.78 5.18
CA LEU A 173 -7.23 -6.35 4.94
C LEU A 173 -7.64 -5.98 3.50
N SER A 174 -8.92 -6.16 3.18
CA SER A 174 -9.47 -6.07 1.82
C SER A 174 -9.14 -4.78 1.08
N LEU A 175 -9.15 -3.63 1.76
CA LEU A 175 -8.82 -2.32 1.15
C LEU A 175 -7.35 -2.22 0.73
N ILE A 176 -6.43 -2.78 1.54
CA ILE A 176 -4.99 -2.78 1.22
C ILE A 176 -4.71 -3.80 0.11
N ALA A 177 -5.32 -4.99 0.18
CA ALA A 177 -5.21 -5.99 -0.88
C ALA A 177 -5.75 -5.43 -2.21
N SER A 178 -6.91 -4.76 -2.20
CA SER A 178 -7.45 -4.07 -3.37
C SER A 178 -6.45 -3.07 -3.94
N HIS A 179 -5.91 -2.19 -3.08
CA HIS A 179 -4.93 -1.19 -3.52
C HIS A 179 -3.67 -1.80 -4.10
N ALA A 180 -3.08 -2.81 -3.44
CA ALA A 180 -1.89 -3.51 -3.91
C ALA A 180 -2.12 -4.22 -5.25
N SER A 181 -3.34 -4.74 -5.49
CA SER A 181 -3.68 -5.38 -6.76
C SER A 181 -3.61 -4.42 -7.96
N SER A 182 -3.75 -3.10 -7.76
CA SER A 182 -3.58 -2.11 -8.84
C SER A 182 -2.18 -2.05 -9.44
N PHE A 183 -1.18 -2.50 -8.67
CA PHE A 183 0.22 -2.56 -9.08
C PHE A 183 0.61 -3.94 -9.62
N LEU A 184 -0.30 -4.93 -9.55
CA LEU A 184 -0.10 -6.30 -10.05
C LEU A 184 -0.66 -6.51 -11.45
N LEU A 185 -0.82 -5.44 -12.24
CA LEU A 185 -1.24 -5.54 -13.63
C LEU A 185 -0.07 -5.95 -14.56
N TYR A 186 1.17 -5.80 -14.09
CA TYR A 186 2.39 -6.25 -14.75
C TYR A 186 3.41 -6.73 -13.71
N PRO A 187 4.20 -7.79 -14.01
CA PRO A 187 4.04 -8.69 -15.14
C PRO A 187 2.77 -9.57 -15.03
N PRO A 188 2.34 -10.23 -16.12
CA PRO A 188 1.29 -11.23 -16.08
C PRO A 188 1.55 -12.32 -15.02
N MET A 189 0.49 -12.85 -14.39
CA MET A 189 0.63 -13.80 -13.28
C MET A 189 1.46 -15.07 -13.61
N HIS A 190 1.48 -15.49 -14.87
CA HIS A 190 2.25 -16.66 -15.32
C HIS A 190 3.76 -16.44 -15.37
N GLN A 191 4.23 -15.19 -15.23
CA GLN A 191 5.67 -14.87 -15.23
C GLN A 191 6.29 -14.90 -13.83
N TYR A 192 5.47 -14.93 -12.77
CA TYR A 192 5.99 -15.06 -11.41
C TYR A 192 6.50 -16.48 -11.15
N SER A 193 7.57 -16.57 -10.37
CA SER A 193 8.15 -17.85 -9.95
C SER A 193 7.23 -18.60 -8.99
N ILE A 194 7.43 -19.91 -8.89
CA ILE A 194 6.70 -20.75 -7.92
C ILE A 194 6.92 -20.23 -6.48
N SER A 195 8.13 -19.75 -6.15
CA SER A 195 8.43 -19.15 -4.84
C SER A 195 7.60 -17.90 -4.54
N GLU A 196 7.38 -17.05 -5.53
CA GLU A 196 6.57 -15.84 -5.38
C GLU A 196 5.08 -16.17 -5.27
N ILE A 197 4.58 -17.10 -6.10
CA ILE A 197 3.19 -17.54 -6.04
C ILE A 197 2.87 -18.23 -4.71
N LYS A 198 3.83 -18.94 -4.11
CA LYS A 198 3.69 -19.55 -2.77
C LYS A 198 3.45 -18.54 -1.65
N LEU A 199 3.72 -17.25 -1.86
CA LEU A 199 3.40 -16.21 -0.89
C LEU A 199 1.89 -16.04 -0.73
N LEU A 200 1.11 -16.30 -1.80
CA LEU A 200 -0.33 -16.11 -1.79
C LEU A 200 -1.00 -17.11 -0.83
N PRO A 201 -1.89 -16.64 0.06
CA PRO A 201 -2.45 -17.49 1.11
C PRO A 201 -3.43 -18.55 0.59
N SER A 202 -3.96 -18.37 -0.63
CA SER A 202 -4.95 -19.29 -1.20
C SER A 202 -4.99 -19.24 -2.73
N ALA A 203 -5.48 -20.33 -3.34
CA ALA A 203 -5.79 -20.39 -4.77
C ALA A 203 -6.81 -19.31 -5.18
N THR A 204 -7.74 -18.97 -4.29
CA THR A 204 -8.71 -17.87 -4.51
C THR A 204 -8.00 -16.53 -4.69
N SER A 205 -7.00 -16.22 -3.86
CA SER A 205 -6.24 -14.97 -3.96
C SER A 205 -5.50 -14.87 -5.30
N TYR A 206 -4.88 -15.97 -5.74
CA TYR A 206 -4.26 -16.06 -7.06
C TYR A 206 -5.30 -15.89 -8.19
N HIS A 207 -6.44 -16.56 -8.10
CA HIS A 207 -7.47 -16.51 -9.13
C HIS A 207 -8.08 -15.11 -9.29
N LEU A 208 -8.26 -14.37 -8.19
CA LEU A 208 -8.75 -12.99 -8.25
C LEU A 208 -7.80 -12.06 -9.02
N LEU A 209 -6.48 -12.23 -8.88
CA LEU A 209 -5.49 -11.48 -9.67
C LEU A 209 -5.58 -11.84 -11.16
N LEU A 210 -5.77 -13.13 -11.49
CA LEU A 210 -5.98 -13.57 -12.87
C LEU A 210 -7.26 -12.99 -13.50
N ILE A 211 -8.37 -13.00 -12.75
CA ILE A 211 -9.63 -12.39 -13.19
C ILE A 211 -9.42 -10.90 -13.44
N LEU A 212 -8.77 -10.19 -12.51
CA LEU A 212 -8.47 -8.76 -12.67
C LEU A 212 -7.68 -8.49 -13.96
N GLN A 213 -6.57 -9.19 -14.18
CA GLN A 213 -5.72 -9.01 -15.36
C GLN A 213 -6.49 -9.32 -16.65
N THR A 214 -7.21 -10.44 -16.70
CA THR A 214 -7.99 -10.87 -17.87
C THR A 214 -9.09 -9.88 -18.19
N HIS A 215 -9.94 -9.54 -17.20
CA HIS A 215 -11.05 -8.61 -17.37
C HIS A 215 -10.56 -7.24 -17.86
N ARG A 216 -9.48 -6.73 -17.27
CA ARG A 216 -8.88 -5.47 -17.69
C ARG A 216 -8.36 -5.52 -19.12
N LEU A 217 -7.63 -6.58 -19.49
CA LEU A 217 -7.12 -6.78 -20.84
C LEU A 217 -8.25 -6.81 -21.87
N GLU A 218 -9.30 -7.60 -21.62
CA GLU A 218 -10.47 -7.71 -22.50
C GLU A 218 -11.20 -6.37 -22.63
N SER A 219 -11.37 -5.64 -21.51
CA SER A 219 -11.99 -4.31 -21.52
C SER A 219 -11.18 -3.30 -22.33
N LEU A 220 -9.84 -3.29 -22.17
CA LEU A 220 -8.96 -2.39 -22.93
C LEU A 220 -8.99 -2.70 -24.43
N LYS A 221 -8.96 -3.99 -24.79
CA LYS A 221 -9.11 -4.43 -26.19
C LYS A 221 -10.47 -4.03 -26.76
N GLY A 222 -11.55 -4.25 -26.01
CA GLY A 222 -12.89 -3.84 -26.41
C GLY A 222 -13.03 -2.34 -26.61
N ILE A 223 -12.43 -1.51 -25.75
CA ILE A 223 -12.39 -0.05 -25.96
C ILE A 223 -11.64 0.28 -27.24
N LEU A 224 -10.44 -0.30 -27.40
CA LEU A 224 -9.59 -0.01 -28.55
C LEU A 224 -10.26 -0.41 -29.88
N GLU A 225 -10.84 -1.61 -29.97
CA GLU A 225 -11.52 -2.14 -31.15
C GLU A 225 -12.69 -1.27 -31.61
N ASN A 226 -13.49 -0.78 -30.65
CA ASN A 226 -14.72 -0.07 -30.91
C ASN A 226 -14.56 1.46 -31.00
N GLU A 227 -13.41 2.02 -30.61
CA GLU A 227 -13.22 3.48 -30.67
C GLU A 227 -12.99 3.98 -32.10
N MET A 228 -13.76 5.00 -32.47
CA MET A 228 -13.67 5.66 -33.77
C MET A 228 -12.96 7.01 -33.66
N ILE A 229 -12.07 7.31 -34.61
CA ILE A 229 -11.36 8.59 -34.70
C ILE A 229 -12.27 9.79 -35.01
N PHE A 230 -13.34 9.59 -35.79
CA PHE A 230 -14.32 10.63 -36.15
C PHE A 230 -15.76 10.11 -35.97
N PRO A 231 -16.34 10.19 -34.76
CA PRO A 231 -17.75 9.86 -34.56
C PRO A 231 -18.62 10.79 -35.43
N HIS A 232 -19.49 10.22 -36.27
CA HIS A 232 -20.39 10.96 -37.15
C HIS A 232 -19.69 11.99 -38.08
N ASP A 233 -18.46 11.69 -38.49
CA ASP A 233 -17.60 12.59 -39.29
C ASP A 233 -17.29 13.95 -38.61
N TYR A 234 -17.55 14.06 -37.30
CA TYR A 234 -17.12 15.21 -36.52
C TYR A 234 -15.59 15.29 -36.54
N GLY A 235 -15.04 16.42 -37.02
CA GLY A 235 -13.59 16.60 -37.21
C GLY A 235 -13.05 16.07 -38.54
N ALA A 236 -13.91 15.69 -39.49
CA ALA A 236 -13.47 15.36 -40.84
C ALA A 236 -12.72 16.53 -41.49
N CYS A 237 -11.52 16.25 -42.02
CA CYS A 237 -10.71 17.28 -42.65
C CYS A 237 -11.27 17.62 -44.04
N SER A 238 -11.48 18.91 -44.31
CA SER A 238 -11.96 19.39 -45.61
C SER A 238 -11.02 19.03 -46.78
N LYS A 239 -9.71 18.93 -46.50
CA LYS A 239 -8.67 18.66 -47.51
C LYS A 239 -8.44 17.18 -47.78
N HIS A 240 -8.65 16.33 -46.78
CA HIS A 240 -8.28 14.90 -46.84
C HIS A 240 -9.47 13.95 -46.70
N GLY A 241 -10.66 14.48 -46.39
CA GLY A 241 -11.83 13.68 -46.02
C GLY A 241 -11.56 12.87 -44.76
N THR A 242 -12.24 11.72 -44.63
CA THR A 242 -12.06 10.80 -43.49
C THR A 242 -11.29 9.52 -43.83
N ALA A 243 -11.24 9.12 -45.11
CA ALA A 243 -10.70 7.82 -45.50
C ALA A 243 -9.21 7.63 -45.17
N SER A 244 -8.37 8.64 -45.46
CA SER A 244 -6.92 8.55 -45.22
C SER A 244 -6.61 8.43 -43.73
N ALA A 245 -7.20 9.29 -42.90
CA ALA A 245 -6.97 9.27 -41.46
C ALA A 245 -7.58 8.03 -40.79
N LYS A 246 -8.75 7.55 -41.25
CA LYS A 246 -9.33 6.27 -40.82
C LYS A 246 -8.39 5.10 -41.16
N SER A 247 -7.80 5.07 -42.35
CA SER A 247 -6.85 4.00 -42.72
C SER A 247 -5.61 3.98 -41.82
N VAL A 248 -5.05 5.15 -41.50
CA VAL A 248 -3.88 5.27 -40.59
C VAL A 248 -4.26 4.85 -39.17
N TRP A 249 -5.44 5.28 -38.70
CA TRP A 249 -5.98 4.89 -37.40
C TRP A 249 -6.14 3.38 -37.26
N GLU A 250 -6.80 2.74 -38.23
CA GLU A 250 -7.03 1.30 -38.23
C GLU A 250 -5.72 0.51 -38.28
N ALA A 251 -4.73 0.97 -39.06
CA ALA A 251 -3.41 0.36 -39.10
C ALA A 251 -2.70 0.43 -37.74
N ARG A 252 -2.70 1.61 -37.08
CA ARG A 252 -2.12 1.77 -35.75
C ARG A 252 -2.87 0.97 -34.70
N LYS A 253 -4.21 0.96 -34.76
CA LYS A 253 -5.07 0.17 -33.87
C LYS A 253 -4.73 -1.32 -33.95
N ALA A 254 -4.59 -1.87 -35.16
CA ALA A 254 -4.21 -3.26 -35.37
C ALA A 254 -2.82 -3.58 -34.78
N MET A 255 -1.86 -2.67 -34.93
CA MET A 255 -0.54 -2.81 -34.30
C MET A 255 -0.64 -2.82 -32.77
N VAL A 256 -1.36 -1.85 -32.19
CA VAL A 256 -1.49 -1.72 -30.73
C VAL A 256 -2.21 -2.92 -30.13
N LEU A 257 -3.29 -3.41 -30.76
CA LEU A 257 -4.06 -4.57 -30.28
C LEU A 257 -3.20 -5.83 -30.04
N ASN A 258 -2.15 -6.03 -30.83
CA ASN A 258 -1.22 -7.15 -30.69
C ASN A 258 -0.28 -7.02 -29.48
N HIS A 259 -0.17 -5.82 -28.90
CA HIS A 259 0.78 -5.50 -27.83
C HIS A 259 0.09 -5.06 -26.53
N VAL A 260 -1.24 -4.92 -26.51
CA VAL A 260 -1.98 -4.55 -25.29
C VAL A 260 -1.87 -5.67 -24.25
N ASP A 261 -1.50 -5.28 -23.04
CA ASP A 261 -1.61 -6.07 -21.82
C ASP A 261 -2.50 -5.39 -20.77
N ALA A 262 -2.66 -6.02 -19.60
CA ALA A 262 -3.50 -5.49 -18.52
C ALA A 262 -2.94 -4.18 -17.92
N SER A 263 -1.64 -3.92 -18.00
CA SER A 263 -1.02 -2.70 -17.45
C SER A 263 -0.99 -1.53 -18.43
N SER A 264 -1.19 -1.83 -19.71
CA SER A 264 -0.97 -0.90 -20.83
C SER A 264 -1.82 0.36 -20.75
N SER A 265 -1.21 1.48 -21.15
CA SER A 265 -1.93 2.72 -21.45
C SER A 265 -2.24 2.75 -22.94
N ILE A 266 -3.41 2.24 -23.35
CA ILE A 266 -3.80 2.19 -24.77
C ILE A 266 -3.82 3.58 -25.42
N ALA A 267 -4.10 4.63 -24.65
CA ALA A 267 -4.06 6.01 -25.14
C ALA A 267 -2.63 6.45 -25.49
N ASP A 268 -1.65 6.11 -24.66
CA ASP A 268 -0.26 6.49 -24.91
C ASP A 268 0.34 5.65 -26.06
N MET A 269 -0.07 4.38 -26.19
CA MET A 269 0.29 3.54 -27.34
C MET A 269 -0.32 4.03 -28.66
N MET A 270 -1.55 4.55 -28.61
CA MET A 270 -2.25 5.15 -29.74
C MET A 270 -1.83 6.59 -30.03
N ASN A 271 -1.00 7.20 -29.19
CA ASN A 271 -0.47 8.53 -29.48
C ASN A 271 0.36 8.48 -30.78
N TYR A 272 0.24 9.51 -31.62
CA TYR A 272 0.95 9.51 -32.90
C TYR A 272 2.42 9.89 -32.70
N ASP A 273 3.30 9.18 -33.37
CA ASP A 273 4.70 9.54 -33.56
C ASP A 273 4.87 10.42 -34.81
N GLU A 274 6.09 10.89 -35.07
CA GLU A 274 6.39 11.72 -36.25
C GLU A 274 6.09 11.00 -37.58
N GLU A 275 6.23 9.66 -37.63
CA GLU A 275 5.87 8.87 -38.80
C GLU A 275 4.36 8.93 -39.06
N THR A 276 3.55 8.68 -38.04
CA THR A 276 2.09 8.76 -38.12
C THR A 276 1.64 10.18 -38.50
N LYS A 277 2.30 11.20 -37.94
CA LYS A 277 2.05 12.62 -38.27
C LYS A 277 2.35 12.92 -39.75
N GLN A 278 3.42 12.34 -40.29
CA GLN A 278 3.76 12.43 -41.70
C GLN A 278 2.74 11.72 -42.60
N GLN A 279 2.23 10.56 -42.17
CA GLN A 279 1.15 9.84 -42.88
C GLN A 279 -0.16 10.65 -42.90
N LEU A 280 -0.40 11.46 -41.86
CA LEU A 280 -1.48 12.45 -41.80
C LEU A 280 -1.16 13.75 -42.59
N LYS A 281 -0.07 13.76 -43.37
CA LYS A 281 0.42 14.90 -44.16
C LYS A 281 0.63 16.17 -43.32
N SER A 282 0.95 15.99 -42.03
CA SER A 282 1.08 17.08 -41.06
C SER A 282 -0.15 17.99 -41.01
N CYS A 283 -1.34 17.45 -41.32
CA CYS A 283 -2.57 18.22 -41.36
C CYS A 283 -3.06 18.52 -39.95
N ALA A 284 -3.13 19.81 -39.59
CA ALA A 284 -3.56 20.26 -38.27
C ALA A 284 -4.95 19.72 -37.86
N GLU A 285 -5.92 19.71 -38.79
CA GLU A 285 -7.27 19.18 -38.52
C GLU A 285 -7.25 17.67 -38.24
N CYS A 286 -6.50 16.89 -39.03
CA CYS A 286 -6.38 15.45 -38.82
C CYS A 286 -5.66 15.11 -37.51
N CYS A 287 -4.59 15.85 -37.18
CA CYS A 287 -3.86 15.67 -35.94
C CYS A 287 -4.75 15.99 -34.73
N LEU A 288 -5.50 17.10 -34.80
CA LEU A 288 -6.45 17.45 -33.75
C LEU A 288 -7.53 16.37 -33.55
N GLY A 289 -8.09 15.83 -34.64
CA GLY A 289 -9.06 14.74 -34.55
C GLY A 289 -8.47 13.48 -33.89
N TRP A 290 -7.23 13.14 -34.23
CA TRP A 290 -6.51 12.05 -33.58
C TRP A 290 -6.30 12.31 -32.10
N ASP A 291 -5.85 13.51 -31.71
CA ASP A 291 -5.63 13.90 -30.32
C ASP A 291 -6.93 13.75 -29.51
N ARG A 292 -8.07 14.19 -30.06
CA ARG A 292 -9.38 14.03 -29.41
C ARG A 292 -9.80 12.56 -29.27
N ALA A 293 -9.51 11.72 -30.26
CA ALA A 293 -9.79 10.29 -30.18
C ALA A 293 -8.92 9.61 -29.11
N VAL A 294 -7.64 10.00 -29.00
CA VAL A 294 -6.73 9.54 -27.94
C VAL A 294 -7.17 10.03 -26.56
N GLU A 295 -7.61 11.28 -26.42
CA GLU A 295 -8.20 11.80 -25.18
C GLU A 295 -9.45 11.01 -24.76
N MET A 296 -10.33 10.69 -25.72
CA MET A 296 -11.51 9.86 -25.46
C MET A 296 -11.13 8.45 -25.01
N MET A 297 -10.12 7.83 -25.65
CA MET A 297 -9.58 6.55 -25.19
C MET A 297 -9.00 6.65 -23.79
N ARG A 298 -8.25 7.71 -23.47
CA ARG A 298 -7.70 7.92 -22.12
C ARG A 298 -8.81 7.99 -21.08
N TYR A 299 -9.89 8.71 -21.39
CA TYR A 299 -11.06 8.80 -20.53
C TYR A 299 -11.75 7.44 -20.34
N LYS A 300 -12.00 6.69 -21.42
CA LYS A 300 -12.64 5.37 -21.36
C LYS A 300 -11.75 4.33 -20.65
N ALA A 301 -10.47 4.25 -21.00
CA ALA A 301 -9.49 3.36 -20.39
C ALA A 301 -9.27 3.67 -18.90
N GLY A 302 -9.38 4.95 -18.51
CA GLY A 302 -9.33 5.38 -17.11
C GLY A 302 -10.47 4.83 -16.24
N LYS A 303 -11.60 4.43 -16.85
CA LYS A 303 -12.73 3.80 -16.17
C LYS A 303 -12.62 2.28 -16.05
N VAL A 304 -11.68 1.66 -16.76
CA VAL A 304 -11.49 0.22 -16.69
C VAL A 304 -10.99 -0.16 -15.31
N VAL A 305 -11.58 -1.20 -14.73
CA VAL A 305 -11.20 -1.79 -13.44
C VAL A 305 -9.69 -1.96 -13.33
N ARG A 306 -9.12 -1.49 -12.22
CA ARG A 306 -7.69 -1.61 -11.86
C ARG A 306 -7.47 -2.42 -10.61
N GLU A 307 -8.50 -2.63 -9.81
CA GLU A 307 -8.38 -3.26 -8.50
C GLU A 307 -9.41 -4.36 -8.30
N ILE A 308 -9.06 -5.38 -7.51
CA ILE A 308 -9.96 -6.50 -7.20
C ILE A 308 -11.26 -6.02 -6.54
N GLY A 309 -11.21 -4.99 -5.69
CA GLY A 309 -12.41 -4.45 -5.05
C GLY A 309 -13.45 -3.91 -6.03
N GLN A 310 -13.05 -3.55 -7.26
CA GLN A 310 -13.95 -3.04 -8.30
C GLN A 310 -14.61 -4.17 -9.12
N LEU A 311 -14.10 -5.40 -9.07
CA LEU A 311 -14.67 -6.55 -9.81
C LEU A 311 -16.07 -6.93 -9.29
N GLN A 312 -16.37 -6.64 -8.03
CA GLN A 312 -17.64 -7.00 -7.40
C GLN A 312 -18.77 -6.00 -7.70
N ASN A 313 -18.44 -4.83 -8.26
CA ASN A 313 -19.40 -3.78 -8.61
C ASN A 313 -19.15 -3.31 -10.06
N PRO A 314 -19.43 -4.14 -11.08
CA PRO A 314 -19.37 -3.68 -12.46
C PRO A 314 -20.44 -2.60 -12.68
N HIS A 315 -20.00 -1.36 -12.89
CA HIS A 315 -20.87 -0.23 -13.27
C HIS A 315 -21.37 -0.35 -14.71
#